data_AF-A0A8G1H6N1-F1
#
_entry.id   AF-A0A8G1H6N1-F1
#
_cell.length_a   1.000
_cell.length_b   1.000
_cell.length_c   1.000
_cell.angle_alpha   90.00
_cell.angle_beta   90.00
_cell.angle_gamma   90.00
#
_symmetry.space_group_name_H-M   'P 1'
#
loop_
_entity.id
_entity.type
_entity.pdbx_description
1 polymer ?
#
loop_
_entity_poly.entity_id
_entity_poly.type
_entity_poly.pdbx_seq_one_letter_code
_entity_poly.pdbx_strand_id
1 'polypeptide(L)' 'MSDKRAFYGGLAFIAGGIPILVFYGISLVGSIGLGLIILGALIAYGATVVDQSSNSQLLP' A
#
# COMPACT_ATOMS: atom_id res chain seq x y z
N MET A 1 6.01 11.05 11.98
CA MET A 1 6.45 11.61 10.66
C MET A 1 6.77 10.51 9.65
N SER A 2 7.26 9.34 10.08
CA SER A 2 7.57 8.20 9.21
C SER A 2 6.31 7.54 8.60
N ASP A 3 5.20 7.62 9.33
CA ASP A 3 3.96 6.88 9.09
C ASP A 3 3.23 7.39 7.83
N LYS A 4 3.22 8.72 7.66
CA LYS A 4 2.71 9.39 6.45
C LYS A 4 3.51 8.98 5.22
N ARG A 5 4.84 8.84 5.35
CA ARG A 5 5.72 8.44 4.23
C ARG A 5 5.47 6.99 3.84
N ALA A 6 5.25 6.09 4.79
CA ALA A 6 4.89 4.71 4.53
C ALA A 6 3.52 4.62 3.82
N PHE A 7 2.53 5.41 4.25
CA PHE A 7 1.22 5.47 3.60
C PHE A 7 1.31 5.97 2.14
N TYR A 8 2.03 7.07 1.89
CA TYR A 8 2.26 7.56 0.53
C TYR A 8 3.08 6.59 -0.32
N GLY A 9 4.03 5.86 0.29
CA GLY A 9 4.74 4.77 -0.37
C GLY A 9 3.79 3.66 -0.82
N GLY A 10 2.87 3.23 0.04
CA GLY A 10 1.84 2.25 -0.29
C GLY A 10 0.94 2.70 -1.45
N LEU A 11 0.51 3.96 -1.43
CA LEU A 11 -0.26 4.56 -2.54
C LEU A 11 0.51 4.61 -3.86
N ALA A 12 1.82 4.92 -3.82
CA ALA A 12 2.66 4.92 -5.01
C ALA A 12 2.79 3.51 -5.63
N PHE A 13 2.89 2.47 -4.80
CA PHE A 13 2.89 1.08 -5.26
C PHE A 13 1.56 0.69 -5.93
N ILE A 14 0.43 1.10 -5.36
CA ILE A 14 -0.89 0.89 -5.98
C ILE A 14 -0.99 1.62 -7.31
N ALA A 15 -0.61 2.91 -7.33
CA ALA A 15 -0.66 3.73 -8.54
C ALA A 15 0.25 3.19 -9.67
N GLY A 16 1.38 2.57 -9.33
CA GLY A 16 2.27 1.91 -10.30
C GLY A 16 1.76 0.53 -10.74
N GLY A 17 1.09 -0.21 -9.87
CA GLY A 17 0.57 -1.55 -10.18
C GLY A 17 -0.69 -1.55 -11.04
N ILE A 18 -1.57 -0.56 -10.89
CA ILE A 18 -2.80 -0.42 -11.70
C ILE A 18 -2.52 -0.38 -13.21
N PRO A 19 -1.65 0.51 -13.75
CA PRO A 19 -1.40 0.56 -15.19
C PRO A 19 -0.78 -0.74 -15.72
N ILE A 20 0.06 -1.42 -14.94
CA ILE A 20 0.60 -2.74 -15.32
C ILE A 20 -0.52 -3.76 -15.43
N LEU A 21 -1.43 -3.81 -14.45
CA LEU A 21 -2.57 -4.72 -14.48
C LEU A 21 -3.53 -4.41 -15.64
N VAL A 22 -3.79 -3.13 -15.92
CA VAL A 22 -4.68 -2.69 -17.00
C VAL A 22 -4.09 -2.99 -18.38
N PHE A 23 -2.78 -2.74 -18.59
CA PHE A 23 -2.14 -2.98 -19.89
C PHE A 23 -1.93 -4.47 -20.17
N TYR A 24 -1.54 -5.25 -19.17
CA TYR A 24 -1.14 -6.65 -19.36
C TYR A 24 -2.23 -7.66 -19.00
N GLY A 25 -3.36 -7.22 -18.45
CA GLY A 25 -4.50 -8.09 -18.09
C GLY A 25 -4.12 -9.20 -17.10
N ILE A 26 -4.80 -10.34 -17.13
CA ILE A 26 -4.48 -11.51 -16.27
C ILE A 26 -3.37 -12.37 -16.91
N SER A 27 -2.26 -11.72 -17.30
CA SER A 27 -1.06 -12.41 -17.78
C SER A 27 -0.01 -12.48 -16.67
N LEU A 28 1.07 -13.24 -16.88
CA LEU A 28 2.19 -13.34 -15.93
C LEU A 28 2.71 -11.96 -15.50
N VAL A 29 2.76 -11.00 -16.43
CA VAL A 29 3.18 -9.62 -16.17
C VAL A 29 2.12 -8.84 -15.40
N GLY A 30 0.83 -9.08 -15.68
CA GLY A 30 -0.26 -8.50 -14.90
C GLY A 30 -0.30 -8.98 -13.45
N SER A 31 0.11 -10.23 -13.18
CA SER A 31 0.27 -10.76 -11.82
C SER A 31 1.29 -9.95 -11.00
N ILE A 32 2.32 -9.38 -11.65
CA ILE A 32 3.28 -8.46 -11.01
C ILE A 32 2.56 -7.16 -10.63
N GLY A 33 1.74 -6.60 -11.52
CA GLY A 33 0.89 -5.45 -11.23
C GLY A 33 -0.04 -5.68 -10.04
N LEU A 34 -0.71 -6.83 -10.00
CA LEU A 34 -1.53 -7.28 -8.88
C LEU A 34 -0.72 -7.38 -7.58
N GLY A 35 0.48 -7.96 -7.63
CA GLY A 35 1.39 -8.05 -6.50
C GLY A 35 1.79 -6.68 -5.95
N LEU A 36 2.08 -5.71 -6.82
CA LEU A 36 2.42 -4.33 -6.42
C LEU A 36 1.22 -3.63 -5.77
N ILE A 37 0.01 -3.84 -6.27
CA ILE A 37 -1.22 -3.28 -5.67
C ILE A 37 -1.44 -3.87 -4.27
N ILE A 38 -1.33 -5.19 -4.12
CA ILE A 38 -1.53 -5.87 -2.83
C ILE A 38 -0.46 -5.42 -1.83
N LEU A 39 0.81 -5.36 -2.26
CA LEU A 39 1.91 -4.92 -1.42
C LEU A 39 1.71 -3.46 -0.97
N GLY A 40 1.32 -2.58 -1.90
CA GLY A 40 1.01 -1.18 -1.59
C GLY A 40 -0.14 -1.03 -0.60
N ALA A 41 -1.20 -1.82 -0.76
CA ALA A 41 -2.34 -1.85 0.16
C ALA A 41 -1.93 -2.34 1.57
N LEU A 42 -1.07 -3.36 1.64
CA LEU A 42 -0.58 -3.89 2.92
C LEU A 42 0.30 -2.87 3.66
N ILE A 43 1.16 -2.16 2.93
CA ILE A 43 2.01 -1.10 3.49
C ILE A 43 1.14 0.06 4.00
N ALA A 44 0.15 0.49 3.22
CA ALA A 44 -0.77 1.56 3.62
C ALA A 44 -1.58 1.15 4.86
N TYR A 45 -2.10 -0.08 4.88
CA TYR A 45 -2.82 -0.62 6.03
C TYR A 45 -1.94 -0.70 7.28
N GLY A 46 -0.72 -1.24 7.17
CA GLY A 46 0.23 -1.30 8.27
C GLY A 46 0.56 0.08 8.84
N ALA A 47 0.74 1.08 7.97
CA ALA A 47 0.95 2.47 8.40
C ALA A 47 -0.25 3.01 9.19
N THR A 48 -1.49 2.72 8.76
CA THR A 48 -2.69 3.15 9.50
C THR A 48 -2.85 2.46 10.85
N VAL A 49 -2.55 1.16 10.94
CA VAL A 49 -2.64 0.40 12.21
C VAL A 49 -1.60 0.87 13.22
N VAL A 50 -0.37 1.14 12.78
CA VAL A 50 0.69 1.68 13.64
C VAL A 50 0.34 3.09 14.14
N ASP A 51 -0.22 3.93 13.29
CA ASP A 51 -0.68 5.27 13.66
C ASP A 51 -1.81 5.21 14.70
N GLN A 52 -2.78 4.31 14.52
CA GLN A 52 -3.86 4.07 15.48
C GLN A 52 -3.34 3.54 16.83
N SER A 53 -2.42 2.57 16.80
CA SER A 53 -1.80 2.00 18.01
C SER A 53 -1.08 3.07 18.84
N SER A 54 -0.32 3.94 18.16
CA SER A 54 0.37 5.07 18.80
C SER A 54 -0.61 6.05 19.45
N ASN A 55 -1.77 6.27 18.83
CA ASN A 55 -2.78 7.19 19.35
C ASN A 55 -3.56 6.60 20.53
N SER A 56 -3.80 5.29 20.55
CA SER A 56 -4.44 4.60 21.68
C SER A 56 -3.59 4.52 22.95
N GLN A 57 -2.26 4.69 22.86
CA GLN A 57 -1.39 4.80 24.05
C GLN A 57 -1.38 6.21 24.68
N LEU A 58 -2.01 7.19 24.04
CA LEU A 58 -2.07 8.58 24.51
C LEU A 58 -3.40 8.95 25.19
N LEU A 59 -4.36 8.03 25.26
CA LEU A 59 -5.61 8.21 26.00
C LEU A 59 -5.51 7.46 27.34
N PRO A 60 -5.59 8.17 28.49
CA PRO A 60 -5.54 7.58 29.84
C PRO A 60 -6.76 6.74 30.19
#